data_AF-A0A433D2J6-F1
#
_entry.id   AF-A0A433D2J6-F1
#
_cell.length_a   1.000
_cell.length_b   1.000
_cell.length_c   1.000
_cell.angle_alpha   90.00
_cell.angle_beta   90.00
_cell.angle_gamma   90.00
#
_symmetry.space_group_name_H-M   'P 1'
#
loop_
_entity.id
_entity.type
_entity.pdbx_description
1 polymer ?
#
loop_
_entity_poly.entity_id
_entity_poly.type
_entity_poly.pdbx_seq_one_letter_code
_entity_poly.pdbx_strand_id
1 'polypeptide(L)'
;MSAIQFIAKNPAVIQWEPFSSPDRTIPPHHPLQLAPLFVIGGAGIGGALYFMYHELRHHPDVTVNRRGNPYPWQRVEQHHNTKFITVNKDFFESRKNISNKKY
;
A
#
# COMPACT_ATOMS: atom_id res chain seq x y z
N MET A 1 -5.50 -53.36 -36.96
CA MET A 1 -6.47 -53.39 -35.85
C MET A 1 -6.98 -51.98 -35.63
N SER A 2 -8.25 -51.72 -35.97
CA SER A 2 -8.85 -50.38 -35.92
C SER A 2 -8.98 -49.89 -34.47
N ALA A 3 -8.66 -48.62 -34.22
CA ALA A 3 -8.73 -47.98 -32.89
C ALA A 3 -10.13 -48.11 -32.25
N ILE A 4 -11.17 -48.21 -33.07
CA ILE A 4 -12.56 -48.40 -32.63
C ILE A 4 -12.74 -49.75 -31.91
N GLN A 5 -12.04 -50.79 -32.35
CA GLN A 5 -12.11 -52.13 -31.73
C GLN A 5 -11.33 -52.20 -30.40
N PHE A 6 -10.31 -51.36 -30.23
CA PHE A 6 -9.55 -51.25 -28.96
C PHE A 6 -10.38 -50.56 -27.87
N ILE A 7 -11.17 -49.55 -28.27
CA ILE A 7 -12.05 -48.76 -27.40
C ILE A 7 -13.22 -49.60 -26.88
N ALA A 8 -13.86 -50.41 -27.74
CA ALA A 8 -14.97 -51.28 -27.34
C ALA A 8 -14.56 -52.38 -26.36
N LYS A 9 -13.29 -52.80 -26.40
CA LYS A 9 -12.76 -53.89 -25.56
C LYS A 9 -12.37 -53.43 -24.16
N ASN A 10 -12.21 -52.12 -23.94
CA ASN A 10 -11.81 -51.51 -22.67
C ASN A 10 -12.81 -50.41 -22.26
N PRO A 11 -13.98 -50.75 -21.70
CA PRO A 11 -14.98 -49.76 -21.28
C PRO A 11 -14.45 -48.79 -20.19
N ALA A 12 -13.38 -49.17 -19.48
CA ALA A 12 -12.71 -48.33 -18.49
C ALA A 12 -11.91 -47.16 -19.09
N VAL A 13 -11.62 -47.15 -20.40
CA VAL A 13 -10.92 -46.04 -21.07
C VAL A 13 -11.87 -44.89 -21.42
N ILE A 14 -13.19 -45.15 -21.49
CA ILE A 14 -14.25 -44.15 -21.72
C ILE A 14 -15.09 -43.95 -20.44
N GLN A 15 -14.53 -44.24 -19.28
CA GLN A 15 -15.12 -43.81 -18.02
C GLN A 15 -14.59 -42.41 -17.74
N TRP A 16 -15.27 -41.39 -18.28
CA TRP A 16 -15.10 -40.03 -17.78
C TRP A 16 -15.73 -39.97 -16.39
N GLU A 17 -15.04 -40.51 -15.38
CA GLU A 17 -15.25 -39.99 -14.03
C GLU A 17 -14.98 -38.49 -14.15
N PRO A 18 -15.89 -37.60 -13.73
CA PRO A 18 -15.43 -36.25 -13.41
C PRO A 18 -14.24 -36.45 -12.48
N PHE A 19 -13.15 -35.72 -12.67
CA PHE A 19 -12.09 -35.68 -11.68
C PHE A 19 -12.69 -35.04 -10.40
N SER A 20 -13.52 -35.78 -9.68
CA SER A 20 -13.91 -35.49 -8.33
C SER A 20 -12.65 -35.73 -7.55
N SER A 21 -11.88 -34.65 -7.39
CA SER A 21 -10.67 -34.63 -6.59
C SER A 21 -11.00 -35.32 -5.27
N PRO A 22 -10.30 -36.41 -4.89
CA PRO A 22 -10.60 -37.11 -3.65
C PRO A 22 -10.34 -36.12 -2.52
N ASP A 23 -11.41 -35.79 -1.82
CA ASP A 23 -11.44 -35.02 -0.59
C ASP A 23 -10.57 -33.75 -0.59
N ARG A 24 -11.17 -32.63 -1.01
CA ARG A 24 -10.64 -31.31 -0.67
C ARG A 24 -10.97 -30.98 0.80
N THR A 25 -10.55 -31.80 1.76
CA THR A 25 -10.31 -31.32 3.13
C THR A 25 -9.12 -30.40 3.04
N ILE A 26 -9.42 -29.17 2.65
CA ILE A 26 -8.74 -27.97 3.08
C ILE A 26 -8.29 -28.21 4.54
N PRO A 27 -6.99 -28.46 4.82
CA PRO A 27 -6.53 -28.45 6.20
C PRO A 27 -6.89 -27.06 6.75
N PRO A 28 -7.29 -26.90 8.03
CA PRO A 28 -7.70 -25.61 8.56
C PRO A 28 -6.63 -24.58 8.21
N HIS A 29 -6.91 -23.77 7.19
CA HIS A 29 -5.95 -22.85 6.64
C HIS A 29 -5.66 -21.90 7.77
N HIS A 30 -4.43 -21.86 8.28
CA HIS A 30 -4.05 -20.88 9.27
C HIS A 30 -4.26 -19.51 8.61
N PRO A 31 -5.32 -18.74 8.95
CA PRO A 31 -5.64 -17.51 8.23
C PRO A 31 -4.54 -16.45 8.41
N LEU A 32 -3.62 -16.70 9.34
CA LEU A 32 -2.46 -15.89 9.68
C LEU A 32 -1.25 -16.08 8.76
N GLN A 33 -1.18 -17.14 7.94
CA GLN A 33 -0.05 -17.31 7.00
C GLN A 33 -0.05 -16.27 5.88
N LEU A 34 -1.24 -15.77 5.48
CA LEU A 34 -1.37 -14.70 4.48
C LEU A 34 -1.44 -13.31 5.09
N ALA A 35 -1.61 -13.20 6.42
CA ALA A 35 -1.62 -11.91 7.12
C ALA A 35 -0.43 -10.99 6.77
N PRO A 36 0.85 -11.45 6.71
CA PRO A 36 1.96 -10.56 6.36
C PRO A 36 1.83 -9.95 4.96
N LEU A 37 1.24 -10.67 4.00
CA LEU A 37 1.02 -10.16 2.65
C LEU A 37 0.03 -8.99 2.65
N PHE A 38 -1.08 -9.13 3.37
CA PHE A 38 -2.08 -8.05 3.49
C PHE A 38 -1.57 -6.87 4.30
N VAL A 39 -0.73 -7.11 5.31
CA VAL A 39 -0.10 -6.02 6.08
C VAL A 39 0.85 -5.21 5.20
N ILE A 40 1.71 -5.83 4.40
CA ILE A 40 2.63 -5.10 3.52
C ILE A 40 1.86 -4.38 2.40
N GLY A 41 0.88 -5.04 1.78
CA GLY A 41 0.05 -4.43 0.75
C GLY A 41 -0.78 -3.25 1.28
N GLY A 42 -1.42 -3.44 2.44
CA GLY A 42 -2.19 -2.40 3.12
C GLY A 42 -1.31 -1.24 3.60
N ALA A 43 -0.13 -1.53 4.14
CA ALA A 43 0.85 -0.52 4.53
C ALA A 43 1.37 0.27 3.32
N GLY A 44 1.54 -0.37 2.16
CA GLY A 44 1.92 0.30 0.91
C GLY A 44 0.86 1.31 0.46
N ILE A 45 -0.40 0.88 0.37
CA ILE A 45 -1.52 1.76 -0.03
C ILE A 45 -1.71 2.87 1.02
N GLY A 46 -1.74 2.51 2.30
CA GLY A 46 -1.89 3.46 3.40
C GLY A 46 -0.75 4.47 3.45
N GLY A 47 0.49 4.03 3.26
CA GLY A 47 1.67 4.88 3.20
C GLY A 47 1.64 5.85 2.02
N ALA A 48 1.22 5.40 0.84
CA ALA A 48 1.09 6.25 -0.34
C ALA A 48 0.01 7.33 -0.14
N LEU A 49 -1.17 6.95 0.36
CA LEU A 49 -2.25 7.91 0.64
C LEU A 49 -1.86 8.90 1.74
N TYR A 50 -1.21 8.41 2.80
CA TYR A 50 -0.72 9.26 3.88
C TYR A 50 0.31 10.27 3.38
N PHE A 51 1.28 9.84 2.57
CA PHE A 51 2.29 10.71 2.00
C PHE A 51 1.67 11.82 1.14
N MET A 52 0.76 11.45 0.23
CA MET A 52 0.05 12.42 -0.62
C MET A 52 -0.73 13.44 0.22
N TYR A 53 -1.47 12.96 1.22
CA TYR A 53 -2.25 13.83 2.11
C TYR A 53 -1.36 14.76 2.95
N HIS A 54 -0.24 14.26 3.45
CA HIS A 54 0.73 15.05 4.21
C HIS A 54 1.30 16.18 3.35
N GLU A 55 1.75 15.87 2.12
CA GLU A 55 2.27 16.85 1.17
C GLU A 55 1.26 17.96 0.91
N LEU A 56 0.01 17.58 0.58
CA LEU A 56 -1.06 18.53 0.26
C LEU A 56 -1.40 19.50 1.39
N ARG A 57 -1.23 19.09 2.65
CA ARG A 57 -1.57 19.92 3.81
C ARG A 57 -0.42 20.76 4.32
N HIS A 58 0.79 20.21 4.33
CA HIS A 58 1.92 20.84 5.02
C HIS A 58 2.84 21.62 4.07
N HIS A 59 2.99 21.20 2.80
CA HIS A 59 3.94 21.85 1.91
C HIS A 59 3.48 23.23 1.42
N PRO A 60 4.28 24.30 1.58
CA PRO A 60 3.93 25.68 1.19
C PRO A 60 3.68 25.83 -0.31
N ASP A 61 4.24 24.95 -1.14
CA ASP A 61 4.15 25.02 -2.59
C ASP A 61 2.78 24.54 -3.12
N VAL A 62 2.10 23.70 -2.35
CA VAL A 62 0.79 23.14 -2.72
C VAL A 62 -0.31 23.88 -1.96
N THR A 63 -1.15 24.59 -2.71
CA THR A 63 -2.30 25.35 -2.16
C THR A 63 -3.61 24.64 -2.45
N VAL A 64 -4.07 23.84 -1.49
CA VAL A 64 -5.40 23.21 -1.55
C VAL A 64 -6.50 24.22 -1.20
N ASN A 65 -6.26 25.12 -0.23
CA ASN A 65 -7.21 26.16 0.15
C ASN A 65 -6.64 27.56 -0.09
N ARG A 66 -6.88 28.09 -1.31
CA ARG A 66 -6.43 29.43 -1.72
C ARG A 66 -7.20 30.59 -1.10
N ARG A 67 -8.41 30.33 -0.58
CA ARG A 67 -9.29 31.38 -0.04
C ARG A 67 -9.02 31.66 1.44
N GLY A 68 -8.70 30.64 2.24
CA GLY A 68 -8.41 30.79 3.67
C GLY A 68 -6.95 31.09 4.00
N ASN A 69 -6.02 30.80 3.08
CA ASN A 69 -4.59 31.05 3.26
C ASN A 69 -3.95 31.53 1.95
N PRO A 70 -4.05 32.84 1.63
CA PRO A 70 -3.56 33.40 0.37
C PRO A 70 -2.03 33.38 0.25
N TYR A 71 -1.31 33.36 1.38
CA TYR A 71 0.16 33.39 1.42
C TYR A 71 0.72 32.14 2.11
N PRO A 72 0.63 30.98 1.46
CA PRO A 72 1.01 29.69 2.04
C PRO A 72 2.48 29.63 2.48
N TRP A 73 3.38 30.35 1.81
CA TRP A 73 4.81 30.43 2.15
C TRP A 73 5.08 31.10 3.51
N GLN A 74 4.14 31.91 4.01
CA GLN A 74 4.27 32.58 5.31
C GLN A 74 4.07 31.62 6.50
N ARG A 75 3.67 30.36 6.25
CA ARG A 75 3.52 29.33 7.30
C ARG A 75 4.84 28.70 7.75
N VAL A 76 5.90 28.83 6.97
CA VAL A 76 7.16 28.12 7.22
C VAL A 76 8.01 28.94 8.18
N GLU A 77 8.20 28.41 9.39
CA GLU A 77 9.04 29.01 10.42
C GLU A 77 10.49 28.50 10.33
N GLN A 78 11.46 29.21 10.90
CA GLN A 78 12.88 28.86 10.76
C GLN A 78 13.27 27.54 11.44
N HIS A 79 12.47 27.11 12.41
CA HIS A 79 12.61 25.82 13.08
C HIS A 79 11.70 24.75 12.49
N HIS A 80 10.95 25.07 11.43
CA HIS A 80 10.08 24.13 10.75
C HIS A 80 10.85 23.45 9.62
N ASN A 81 10.81 22.13 9.60
CA ASN A 81 11.35 21.36 8.49
C ASN A 81 10.25 21.10 7.45
N THR A 82 10.40 21.67 6.26
CA THR A 82 9.49 21.43 5.14
C THR A 82 9.69 20.06 4.50
N LYS A 83 10.81 19.37 4.77
CA LYS A 83 11.06 18.04 4.16
C LYS A 83 10.28 16.95 4.89
N PHE A 84 9.86 15.94 4.14
CA PHE A 84 9.19 14.76 4.71
C PHE A 84 10.00 14.08 5.84
N ILE A 85 11.32 13.99 5.70
CA ILE A 85 12.23 13.45 6.72
C ILE A 85 13.43 14.39 6.88
N THR A 86 13.82 14.65 8.12
CA THR A 86 15.12 15.26 8.45
C THR A 86 16.00 14.28 9.18
N VAL A 87 17.26 14.21 8.76
CA VAL A 87 18.32 13.44 9.44
C VAL A 87 18.89 14.26 10.61
N ASN A 88 18.92 15.59 10.49
CA ASN A 88 19.45 16.48 11.51
C ASN A 88 18.30 17.23 12.20
N LYS A 89 17.86 16.73 13.35
CA LYS A 89 16.77 17.34 14.15
C LYS A 89 17.28 18.52 14.98
N ASP A 90 18.50 18.42 15.50
CA ASP A 90 19.12 19.41 16.39
C ASP A 90 19.23 20.80 15.72
N PHE A 91 19.45 20.82 14.41
CA PHE A 91 19.45 22.04 13.60
C PHE A 91 18.13 22.81 13.65
N PHE A 92 17.00 22.11 13.68
CA PHE A 92 15.68 22.75 13.75
C PHE A 92 15.35 23.11 15.19
N GLU A 93 15.72 22.28 16.16
CA GLU A 93 15.46 22.55 17.58
C GLU A 93 16.20 23.79 18.10
N SER A 94 17.45 24.00 17.68
CA SER A 94 18.23 25.19 18.05
C SER A 94 17.61 26.51 17.57
N ARG A 95 16.73 26.48 16.55
CA ARG A 95 16.10 27.68 15.99
C ARG A 95 14.72 28.01 16.53
N LYS A 96 14.20 27.24 17.49
CA LYS A 96 12.86 27.47 18.05
C LYS A 96 12.71 28.88 18.64
N ASN A 97 13.78 29.43 19.21
CA ASN A 97 13.78 30.75 19.86
C ASN A 97 14.09 31.92 18.92
N ILE A 98 14.24 31.68 17.61
CA ILE A 98 14.53 32.74 16.65
C ILE A 98 13.22 33.29 16.10
N SER A 99 13.03 34.61 16.23
CA SER A 99 11.85 35.30 15.71
C SER A 99 11.82 35.26 14.18
N ASN A 100 10.68 34.84 13.61
CA ASN A 100 10.45 34.86 12.17
C ASN A 100 9.78 36.18 11.76
N LYS A 101 10.47 36.97 10.93
CA LYS A 101 9.91 38.18 10.34
C LYS A 101 8.98 37.81 9.18
N LYS A 102 7.68 37.99 9.39
CA LYS A 102 6.64 37.83 8.36
C LYS A 102 6.54 39.12 7.54
N TYR A 103 6.45 38.99 6.22
CA TYR A 103 6.34 40.09 5.26
C TYR A 103 4.89 40.30 4.84
#